data_AF-A0A2V5KUZ5-F1
#
_entry.id   AF-A0A2V5KUZ5-F1
#
_cell.length_a   1.000
_cell.length_b   1.000
_cell.length_c   1.000
_cell.angle_alpha   90.00
_cell.angle_beta   90.00
_cell.angle_gamma   90.00
#
_symmetry.space_group_name_H-M   'P 1'
#
loop_
_entity.id
_entity.type
_entity.pdbx_description
1 polymer ?
#
loop_
_entity_poly.entity_id
_entity_poly.type
_entity_poly.pdbx_seq_one_letter_code
_entity_poly.pdbx_strand_id
1 'polypeptide(L)'
;MFTKFRTATLIALAYSLVLTCIPGINSAASEQNSTDAQAEAAAALQRVRDKVDDIARNRSEEQVVTEIAAWKQRDPWSPEPYIVAANYYLRKTLEPTGINIYSTESGTPPTESGEQFSIVDPKSGKEVGVLTEGPTGPKPDVQTIRKYRSAAADELDRALKVAPDRLDIMLGRALVLNDAHVWQSLREQMELALKRASRDPQNLLWLENKPTPRPAAEEVLDSIHSKIVDAFDERTAAGDRRAKELAALGLKYFPNAVKLLSDLATAHAFAKDWRTAARYYERAAALAPED
;
A
#
# COMPACT_ATOMS: atom_id res chain seq x y z
N MET A 1 1.10 -17.69 -19.86
CA MET A 1 2.46 -17.72 -19.28
C MET A 1 2.88 -16.29 -18.98
N PHE A 2 2.40 -15.73 -17.86
CA PHE A 2 2.84 -14.44 -17.31
C PHE A 2 2.56 -14.49 -15.80
N THR A 3 3.48 -15.12 -15.07
CA THR A 3 3.55 -15.06 -13.61
C THR A 3 4.28 -13.76 -13.31
N LYS A 4 3.56 -12.71 -12.92
CA LYS A 4 4.18 -11.46 -12.46
C LYS A 4 4.33 -11.52 -10.93
N PHE A 5 5.57 -11.25 -10.53
CA PHE A 5 6.08 -11.07 -9.19
C PHE A 5 5.16 -10.20 -8.32
N ARG A 6 4.73 -10.75 -7.17
CA ARG A 6 4.18 -9.96 -6.07
C ARG A 6 5.35 -9.46 -5.23
N THR A 7 5.92 -8.33 -5.62
CA THR A 7 6.80 -7.55 -4.74
C THR A 7 5.99 -7.17 -3.51
N ALA A 8 6.54 -7.45 -2.34
CA ALA A 8 5.99 -7.08 -1.06
C ALA A 8 5.63 -5.59 -1.04
N THR A 9 4.32 -5.31 -0.92
CA THR A 9 3.79 -3.98 -0.65
C THR A 9 4.25 -3.53 0.73
N LEU A 10 5.46 -2.97 0.82
CA LEU A 10 5.67 -1.89 1.78
C LEU A 10 4.68 -0.79 1.42
N ILE A 11 4.08 -0.16 2.44
CA ILE A 11 3.17 1.00 2.38
C ILE A 11 3.71 2.19 1.52
N ALA A 12 4.90 2.07 0.93
CA ALA A 12 5.55 3.06 0.06
C ALA A 12 5.43 2.82 -1.46
N LEU A 13 4.91 1.69 -1.95
CA LEU A 13 4.88 1.45 -3.40
C LEU A 13 3.77 2.21 -4.16
N ALA A 14 2.90 2.93 -3.44
CA ALA A 14 1.95 3.84 -4.07
C ALA A 14 2.59 5.15 -4.59
N TYR A 15 3.87 5.42 -4.30
CA TYR A 15 4.51 6.70 -4.59
C TYR A 15 5.59 6.68 -5.68
N SER A 16 5.97 5.51 -6.22
CA SER A 16 7.09 5.39 -7.18
C SER A 16 6.71 5.33 -8.67
N LEU A 17 5.45 5.56 -9.05
CA LEU A 17 5.01 5.41 -10.46
C LEU A 17 4.40 6.66 -11.12
N VAL A 18 4.39 7.83 -10.46
CA VAL A 18 3.83 9.08 -11.04
C VAL A 18 4.83 10.23 -10.98
N LEU A 19 6.06 10.00 -11.46
CA LEU A 19 7.06 11.06 -11.63
C LEU A 19 7.58 11.20 -13.06
N THR A 20 6.95 10.56 -14.06
CA THR A 20 7.43 10.62 -15.45
C THR A 20 6.45 11.08 -16.52
N CYS A 21 5.20 11.43 -16.20
CA CYS A 21 4.29 11.98 -17.21
C CYS A 21 3.30 12.94 -16.56
N ILE A 22 3.51 14.27 -16.66
CA ILE A 22 2.59 15.29 -17.23
C ILE A 22 3.38 16.61 -17.44
N PRO A 23 3.40 17.19 -18.65
CA PRO A 23 3.88 18.55 -18.89
C PRO A 23 2.77 19.60 -18.61
N GLY A 24 3.10 20.68 -17.92
CA GLY A 24 2.48 22.00 -18.17
C GLY A 24 1.61 22.64 -17.08
N ILE A 25 2.26 23.52 -16.29
CA ILE A 25 1.83 24.85 -15.80
C ILE A 25 0.53 24.93 -14.98
N ASN A 26 0.68 25.04 -13.65
CA ASN A 26 0.28 26.26 -12.94
C ASN A 26 0.88 26.34 -11.52
N SER A 27 1.56 27.48 -11.27
CA SER A 27 2.12 27.94 -9.99
C SER A 27 3.33 27.16 -9.45
N ALA A 28 4.52 27.74 -9.67
CA ALA A 28 5.79 27.26 -9.12
C ALA A 28 5.80 27.17 -7.57
N ALA A 29 4.94 27.93 -6.89
CA ALA A 29 4.81 27.88 -5.43
C ALA A 29 3.98 26.66 -4.96
N SER A 30 2.99 26.21 -5.74
CA SER A 30 2.22 24.99 -5.42
C SER A 30 2.99 23.72 -5.79
N GLU A 31 3.77 23.75 -6.88
CA GLU A 31 4.66 22.65 -7.23
C GLU A 31 5.77 22.49 -6.18
N GLN A 32 6.41 23.59 -5.76
CA GLN A 32 7.50 23.52 -4.78
C GLN A 32 7.03 23.13 -3.37
N ASN A 33 5.88 23.64 -2.91
CA ASN A 33 5.27 23.18 -1.65
C ASN A 33 4.81 21.72 -1.72
N SER A 34 4.37 21.25 -2.89
CA SER A 34 4.02 19.83 -3.09
C SER A 34 5.26 18.94 -3.05
N THR A 35 6.38 19.35 -3.65
CA THR A 35 7.63 18.58 -3.59
C THR A 35 8.18 18.50 -2.17
N ASP A 36 8.08 19.56 -1.39
CA ASP A 36 8.54 19.58 0.01
C ASP A 36 7.65 18.71 0.91
N ALA A 37 6.32 18.77 0.75
CA ALA A 37 5.39 17.92 1.50
C ALA A 37 5.56 16.43 1.15
N GLN A 38 5.82 16.11 -0.12
CA GLN A 38 6.13 14.75 -0.55
C GLN A 38 7.47 14.25 0.01
N ALA A 39 8.51 15.08 -0.01
CA ALA A 39 9.81 14.75 0.56
C ALA A 39 9.70 14.52 2.08
N GLU A 40 8.95 15.37 2.80
CA GLU A 40 8.70 15.21 4.23
C GLU A 40 7.90 13.93 4.52
N ALA A 41 6.87 13.63 3.73
CA ALA A 41 6.11 12.38 3.86
C ALA A 41 6.98 11.14 3.61
N ALA A 42 7.89 11.19 2.64
CA ALA A 42 8.85 10.12 2.38
C ALA A 42 9.84 9.95 3.54
N ALA A 43 10.34 11.05 4.10
CA ALA A 43 11.22 11.03 5.27
C ALA A 43 10.50 10.48 6.51
N ALA A 44 9.25 10.89 6.76
CA ALA A 44 8.44 10.36 7.86
C ALA A 44 8.19 8.85 7.71
N LEU A 45 7.91 8.39 6.49
CA LEU A 45 7.77 6.96 6.23
C LEU A 45 9.07 6.19 6.48
N GLN A 46 10.22 6.78 6.13
CA GLN A 46 11.51 6.19 6.44
C GLN A 46 11.75 6.10 7.95
N ARG A 47 11.38 7.13 8.72
CA ARG A 47 11.46 7.10 10.19
C ARG A 47 10.60 5.99 10.80
N VAL A 48 9.40 5.76 10.28
CA VAL A 48 8.54 4.63 10.72
C VAL A 48 9.23 3.29 10.46
N ARG A 49 9.83 3.10 9.27
CA ARG A 49 10.55 1.88 8.92
C ARG A 49 11.76 1.65 9.81
N ASP A 50 12.59 2.68 9.97
CA ASP A 50 13.77 2.63 10.83
C ASP A 50 13.35 2.29 12.27
N LYS A 51 12.20 2.81 12.72
CA LYS A 51 11.68 2.50 14.05
C LYS A 51 11.22 1.05 14.19
N VAL A 52 10.56 0.49 13.17
CA VAL A 52 10.20 -0.94 13.14
C VAL A 52 11.46 -1.79 13.19
N ASP A 53 12.49 -1.45 12.41
CA ASP A 53 13.75 -2.18 12.40
C ASP A 53 14.51 -2.07 13.72
N ASP A 54 14.59 -0.88 14.31
CA ASP A 54 15.17 -0.65 15.63
C ASP A 54 14.47 -1.47 16.72
N ILE A 55 13.14 -1.48 16.72
CA ILE A 55 12.35 -2.27 17.68
C ILE A 55 12.54 -3.78 17.45
N ALA A 56 12.60 -4.25 16.20
CA ALA A 56 12.71 -5.67 15.91
C ALA A 56 14.14 -6.24 16.03
N ARG A 57 15.17 -5.39 15.98
CA ARG A 57 16.58 -5.80 15.91
C ARG A 57 16.97 -6.68 17.09
N ASN A 58 17.34 -7.93 16.80
CA ASN A 58 17.80 -8.91 17.79
C ASN A 58 16.81 -9.15 18.95
N ARG A 59 15.51 -8.91 18.73
CA ARG A 59 14.45 -9.13 19.73
C ARG A 59 13.51 -10.25 19.29
N SER A 60 13.05 -11.05 20.26
CA SER A 60 11.96 -12.01 20.06
C SER A 60 10.63 -11.28 19.82
N GLU A 61 9.61 -12.00 19.33
CA GLU A 61 8.28 -11.40 19.16
C GLU A 61 7.70 -10.90 20.49
N GLU A 62 7.88 -11.66 21.58
CA GLU A 62 7.43 -11.24 22.91
C GLU A 62 8.12 -9.95 23.34
N GLN A 63 9.44 -9.85 23.12
CA GLN A 63 10.21 -8.65 23.46
C GLN A 63 9.76 -7.42 22.65
N VAL A 64 9.47 -7.59 21.35
CA VAL A 64 8.93 -6.52 20.51
C VAL A 64 7.55 -6.07 21.00
N VAL A 65 6.65 -7.01 21.28
CA VAL A 65 5.30 -6.72 21.76
C VAL A 65 5.34 -6.01 23.12
N THR A 66 6.23 -6.44 24.02
CA THR A 66 6.42 -5.78 25.32
C THR A 66 6.93 -4.34 25.17
N GLU A 67 7.93 -4.11 24.31
CA GLU A 67 8.48 -2.75 24.07
C GLU A 67 7.41 -1.81 23.49
N ILE A 68 6.65 -2.29 22.50
CA ILE A 68 5.55 -1.53 21.89
C ILE A 68 4.46 -1.22 22.94
N ALA A 69 4.11 -2.19 23.80
CA ALA A 69 3.14 -1.99 24.86
C ALA A 69 3.62 -0.93 25.87
N ALA A 70 4.89 -0.96 26.26
CA ALA A 70 5.50 0.05 27.13
C ALA A 70 5.47 1.44 26.46
N TRP A 71 5.72 1.53 25.16
CA TRP A 71 5.62 2.80 24.44
C TRP A 71 4.18 3.34 24.44
N LYS A 72 3.17 2.51 24.17
CA LYS A 72 1.76 2.92 24.25
C LYS A 72 1.37 3.47 25.63
N GLN A 73 1.93 2.93 26.70
CA GLN A 73 1.68 3.41 28.07
C GLN A 73 2.37 4.75 28.34
N ARG A 74 3.59 4.94 27.85
CA ARG A 74 4.36 6.18 28.01
C ARG A 74 3.75 7.34 27.21
N ASP A 75 3.14 7.05 26.08
CA ASP A 75 2.58 8.05 25.16
C ASP A 75 1.18 7.63 24.67
N PRO A 76 0.15 7.68 25.54
CA PRO A 76 -1.17 7.10 25.27
C PRO A 76 -1.98 7.88 24.22
N TRP A 77 -1.58 9.10 23.90
CA TRP A 77 -2.27 9.97 22.93
C TRP A 77 -1.61 9.95 21.56
N SER A 78 -0.45 9.32 21.42
CA SER A 78 0.25 9.22 20.15
C SER A 78 -0.25 8.04 19.33
N PRO A 79 -0.57 8.23 18.04
CA PRO A 79 -0.89 7.14 17.13
C PRO A 79 0.36 6.34 16.72
N GLU A 80 1.57 6.90 16.88
CA GLU A 80 2.81 6.33 16.34
C GLU A 80 3.17 4.93 16.86
N PRO A 81 3.08 4.60 18.16
CA PRO A 81 3.32 3.23 18.62
C PRO A 81 2.34 2.21 18.01
N TYR A 82 1.13 2.62 17.65
CA TYR A 82 0.14 1.77 16.99
C TYR A 82 0.48 1.58 15.50
N ILE A 83 0.91 2.64 14.81
CA ILE A 83 1.37 2.57 13.42
C ILE A 83 2.60 1.67 13.29
N VAL A 84 3.57 1.81 14.19
CA VAL A 84 4.76 0.94 14.24
C VAL A 84 4.37 -0.52 14.50
N ALA A 85 3.43 -0.76 15.42
CA ALA A 85 2.92 -2.11 15.68
C ALA A 85 2.25 -2.73 14.45
N ALA A 86 1.41 -1.96 13.74
CA ALA A 86 0.76 -2.42 12.52
C ALA A 86 1.79 -2.79 11.44
N ASN A 87 2.79 -1.94 11.23
CA ASN A 87 3.87 -2.20 10.26
C ASN A 87 4.71 -3.43 10.65
N TYR A 88 5.02 -3.59 11.94
CA TYR A 88 5.70 -4.79 12.43
C TYR A 88 4.91 -6.06 12.11
N TYR A 89 3.60 -6.09 12.39
CA TYR A 89 2.76 -7.24 12.05
C TYR A 89 2.65 -7.47 10.55
N LEU A 90 2.50 -6.42 9.73
CA LEU A 90 2.47 -6.58 8.28
C LEU A 90 3.77 -7.16 7.73
N ARG A 91 4.92 -6.77 8.28
CA ARG A 91 6.21 -7.38 7.91
C ARG A 91 6.24 -8.88 8.15
N LYS A 92 5.57 -9.38 9.19
CA LYS A 92 5.45 -10.82 9.47
C LYS A 92 4.58 -11.59 8.47
N THR A 93 3.84 -10.90 7.60
CA THR A 93 3.04 -11.52 6.54
C THR A 93 3.86 -11.75 5.26
N LEU A 94 5.04 -11.14 5.17
CA LEU A 94 5.91 -11.21 4.01
C LEU A 94 6.78 -12.47 4.07
N GLU A 95 7.11 -13.02 2.91
CA GLU A 95 8.17 -14.00 2.80
C GLU A 95 9.50 -13.32 3.16
N PRO A 96 10.30 -13.88 4.08
CA PRO A 96 11.57 -13.29 4.42
C PRO A 96 12.52 -13.41 3.21
N THR A 97 12.95 -12.27 2.68
CA THR A 97 13.96 -12.20 1.62
C THR A 97 15.31 -11.78 2.20
N GLY A 98 16.38 -12.10 1.48
CA GLY A 98 17.74 -11.69 1.84
C GLY A 98 18.77 -12.20 0.85
N ILE A 99 20.03 -11.98 1.20
CA ILE A 99 21.16 -12.45 0.42
C ILE A 99 21.46 -13.91 0.78
N ASN A 100 21.33 -14.78 -0.20
CA ASN A 100 21.70 -16.19 -0.11
C ASN A 100 23.05 -16.40 -0.81
N ILE A 101 23.90 -17.24 -0.19
CA ILE A 101 25.18 -17.67 -0.76
C ILE A 101 25.08 -19.16 -1.03
N TYR A 102 25.18 -19.55 -2.30
CA TYR A 102 25.19 -20.94 -2.74
C TYR A 102 26.61 -21.34 -3.14
N SER A 103 27.08 -22.49 -2.66
CA SER A 103 28.32 -23.09 -3.17
C SER A 103 28.03 -23.93 -4.40
N THR A 104 28.89 -23.84 -5.41
CA THR A 104 28.81 -24.66 -6.64
C THR A 104 29.08 -26.15 -6.38
N GLU A 105 29.63 -26.51 -5.21
CA GLU A 105 29.91 -27.90 -4.83
C GLU A 105 28.72 -28.60 -4.14
N SER A 106 27.86 -27.83 -3.45
CA SER A 106 26.84 -28.39 -2.54
C SER A 106 25.40 -27.97 -2.87
N GLY A 107 25.19 -27.12 -3.88
CA GLY A 107 23.85 -26.71 -4.26
C GLY A 107 23.74 -26.22 -5.70
N THR A 108 22.56 -26.41 -6.28
CA THR A 108 22.16 -25.71 -7.51
C THR A 108 21.54 -24.39 -7.08
N PRO A 109 22.03 -23.22 -7.55
CA PRO A 109 21.34 -21.96 -7.30
C PRO A 109 19.91 -22.02 -7.86
N PRO A 110 18.95 -21.29 -7.27
CA PRO A 110 17.59 -21.22 -7.81
C PRO A 110 17.65 -20.74 -9.26
N THR A 111 16.93 -21.42 -10.16
CA THR A 111 16.83 -21.05 -11.59
C THR A 111 15.96 -19.81 -11.83
N GLU A 112 15.57 -19.09 -10.79
CA GLU A 112 14.66 -17.94 -10.90
C GLU A 112 15.39 -16.66 -11.32
N SER A 113 14.66 -15.83 -12.06
CA SER A 113 15.15 -14.60 -12.67
C SER A 113 15.42 -13.52 -11.64
N GLY A 114 16.70 -13.27 -11.36
CA GLY A 114 17.21 -12.15 -10.57
C GLY A 114 18.68 -11.90 -10.90
N GLU A 115 19.22 -10.75 -10.50
CA GLU A 115 20.66 -10.48 -10.63
C GLU A 115 21.44 -11.44 -9.73
N GLN A 116 22.38 -12.17 -10.33
CA GLN A 116 23.25 -13.12 -9.64
C GLN A 116 24.69 -12.63 -9.72
N PHE A 117 25.40 -12.68 -8.59
CA PHE A 117 26.81 -12.32 -8.52
C PHE A 117 27.67 -13.57 -8.31
N SER A 118 28.52 -13.88 -9.28
CA SER A 118 29.48 -14.98 -9.20
C SER A 118 30.55 -14.69 -8.15
N ILE A 119 30.80 -15.67 -7.29
CA ILE A 119 31.92 -15.71 -6.36
C ILE A 119 33.02 -16.54 -7.03
N VAL A 120 34.13 -15.89 -7.39
CA VAL A 120 35.25 -16.52 -8.12
C VAL A 120 36.44 -16.70 -7.19
N ASP A 121 37.05 -17.88 -7.19
CA ASP A 121 38.35 -18.09 -6.54
C ASP A 121 39.43 -17.31 -7.30
N PRO A 122 40.06 -16.30 -6.68
CA PRO A 122 41.04 -15.45 -7.35
C PRO A 122 42.30 -16.20 -7.80
N LYS A 123 42.59 -17.39 -7.25
CA LYS A 123 43.76 -18.18 -7.63
C LYS A 123 43.51 -19.05 -8.86
N SER A 124 42.36 -19.71 -8.91
CA SER A 124 42.03 -20.64 -10.01
C SER A 124 41.20 -20.01 -11.12
N GLY A 125 40.60 -18.83 -10.88
CA GLY A 125 39.65 -18.19 -11.79
C GLY A 125 38.32 -18.95 -11.93
N LYS A 126 38.09 -19.98 -11.10
CA LYS A 126 36.88 -20.79 -11.14
C LYS A 126 35.80 -20.18 -10.25
N GLU A 127 34.56 -20.22 -10.71
CA GLU A 127 33.40 -19.91 -9.87
C GLU A 127 33.29 -20.97 -8.78
N VAL A 128 33.18 -20.53 -7.53
CA VAL A 128 33.05 -21.37 -6.33
C VAL A 128 31.71 -21.14 -5.61
N GLY A 129 30.94 -20.16 -6.06
CA GLY A 129 29.62 -19.90 -5.52
C GLY A 129 28.88 -18.78 -6.24
N VAL A 130 27.63 -18.58 -5.84
CA VAL A 130 26.76 -17.53 -6.36
C VAL A 130 26.08 -16.84 -5.20
N LEU A 131 26.01 -15.52 -5.28
CA LEU A 131 25.33 -14.64 -4.34
C LEU A 131 24.10 -14.09 -5.04
N THR A 132 22.91 -14.34 -4.46
CA THR A 132 21.63 -13.95 -5.06
C THR A 132 20.68 -13.48 -3.98
N GLU A 133 19.79 -12.56 -4.33
CA GLU A 133 18.62 -12.28 -3.50
C GLU A 133 17.62 -13.43 -3.62
N GLY A 134 16.98 -13.81 -2.52
CA GLY A 134 15.91 -14.80 -2.52
C GLY A 134 15.33 -15.07 -1.14
N PRO A 135 14.39 -16.02 -1.02
CA PRO A 135 13.82 -16.41 0.26
C PRO A 135 14.91 -16.92 1.22
N THR A 136 14.90 -16.45 2.47
CA THR A 136 15.83 -16.88 3.53
C THR A 136 15.17 -17.81 4.55
N GLY A 137 13.88 -18.09 4.37
CA GLY A 137 13.10 -18.93 5.26
C GLY A 137 11.76 -19.31 4.63
N PRO A 138 10.96 -20.14 5.33
CA PRO A 138 9.67 -20.55 4.82
C PRO A 138 8.71 -19.36 4.73
N LYS A 139 7.93 -19.33 3.65
CA LYS A 139 6.79 -18.43 3.53
C LYS A 139 5.81 -18.66 4.69
N PRO A 140 5.28 -17.60 5.33
CA PRO A 140 4.25 -17.74 6.34
C PRO A 140 3.01 -18.48 5.80
N ASP A 141 2.44 -19.37 6.61
CA ASP A 141 1.19 -20.05 6.25
C ASP A 141 -0.01 -19.08 6.28
N VAL A 142 -1.12 -19.51 5.68
CA VAL A 142 -2.33 -18.68 5.55
C VAL A 142 -2.91 -18.24 6.91
N GLN A 143 -2.83 -19.07 7.95
CA GLN A 143 -3.35 -18.71 9.28
C GLN A 143 -2.45 -17.68 9.93
N THR A 144 -1.14 -17.83 9.81
CA THR A 144 -0.15 -16.84 10.26
C THR A 144 -0.36 -15.48 9.58
N ILE A 145 -0.55 -15.48 8.25
CA ILE A 145 -0.86 -14.25 7.49
C ILE A 145 -2.15 -13.60 8.00
N ARG A 146 -3.23 -14.37 8.18
CA ARG A 146 -4.51 -13.87 8.69
C ARG A 146 -4.37 -13.28 10.10
N LYS A 147 -3.68 -13.97 11.01
CA LYS A 147 -3.41 -13.52 12.38
C LYS A 147 -2.75 -12.14 12.37
N TYR A 148 -1.65 -11.98 11.63
CA TYR A 148 -0.90 -10.73 11.63
C TYR A 148 -1.61 -9.58 10.90
N ARG A 149 -2.37 -9.87 9.82
CA ARG A 149 -3.22 -8.85 9.19
C ARG A 149 -4.33 -8.37 10.13
N SER A 150 -4.98 -9.29 10.85
CA SER A 150 -5.96 -8.92 11.87
C SER A 150 -5.33 -8.05 12.96
N ALA A 151 -4.17 -8.45 13.47
CA ALA A 151 -3.45 -7.67 14.47
C ALA A 151 -3.08 -6.27 13.96
N ALA A 152 -2.63 -6.15 12.70
CA ALA A 152 -2.34 -4.86 12.08
C ALA A 152 -3.59 -3.98 11.97
N ALA A 153 -4.72 -4.54 11.53
CA ALA A 153 -5.99 -3.81 11.45
C ALA A 153 -6.45 -3.31 12.84
N ASP A 154 -6.34 -4.15 13.87
CA ASP A 154 -6.68 -3.79 15.25
C ASP A 154 -5.82 -2.64 15.79
N GLU A 155 -4.52 -2.62 15.46
CA GLU A 155 -3.63 -1.53 15.84
C GLU A 155 -4.01 -0.22 15.13
N LEU A 156 -4.33 -0.29 13.83
CA LEU A 156 -4.77 0.89 13.07
C LEU A 156 -6.14 1.41 13.57
N ASP A 157 -7.03 0.53 14.00
CA ASP A 157 -8.27 0.91 14.69
C ASP A 157 -8.01 1.64 16.01
N ARG A 158 -7.00 1.20 16.78
CA ARG A 158 -6.58 1.92 17.99
C ARG A 158 -5.95 3.28 17.66
N ALA A 159 -5.15 3.35 16.60
CA ALA A 159 -4.53 4.58 16.15
C ALA A 159 -5.57 5.63 15.71
N LEU A 160 -6.62 5.21 15.00
CA LEU A 160 -7.72 6.11 14.59
C LEU A 160 -8.55 6.66 15.75
N LYS A 161 -8.57 5.99 16.91
CA LYS A 161 -9.27 6.51 18.10
C LYS A 161 -8.58 7.72 18.69
N VAL A 162 -7.24 7.77 18.64
CA VAL A 162 -6.45 8.89 19.19
C VAL A 162 -6.12 9.94 18.14
N ALA A 163 -6.08 9.57 16.85
CA ALA A 163 -5.81 10.48 15.76
C ALA A 163 -6.82 10.29 14.60
N PRO A 164 -8.09 10.70 14.78
CA PRO A 164 -9.17 10.46 13.81
C PRO A 164 -9.03 11.26 12.51
N ASP A 165 -8.12 12.24 12.46
CA ASP A 165 -7.87 13.09 11.30
C ASP A 165 -6.69 12.61 10.44
N ARG A 166 -6.03 11.52 10.83
CA ARG A 166 -4.88 10.96 10.12
C ARG A 166 -5.30 10.10 8.94
N LEU A 167 -5.20 10.66 7.74
CA LEU A 167 -5.55 10.01 6.48
C LEU A 167 -4.64 8.81 6.18
N ASP A 168 -3.36 8.88 6.49
CA ASP A 168 -2.40 7.76 6.33
C ASP A 168 -2.88 6.51 7.09
N ILE A 169 -3.44 6.68 8.30
CA ILE A 169 -3.97 5.57 9.09
C ILE A 169 -5.24 5.02 8.45
N MET A 170 -6.13 5.89 7.96
CA MET A 170 -7.36 5.47 7.28
C MET A 170 -7.05 4.63 6.02
N LEU A 171 -6.11 5.12 5.20
CA LEU A 171 -5.72 4.46 3.95
C LEU A 171 -4.90 3.20 4.21
N GLY A 172 -4.01 3.23 5.21
CA GLY A 172 -3.30 2.05 5.69
C GLY A 172 -4.25 0.95 6.15
N ARG A 173 -5.29 1.29 6.90
CA ARG A 173 -6.31 0.32 7.32
C ARG A 173 -7.06 -0.26 6.14
N ALA A 174 -7.45 0.57 5.17
CA ALA A 174 -8.09 0.10 3.95
C ALA A 174 -7.17 -0.85 3.14
N LEU A 175 -5.86 -0.63 3.13
CA LEU A 175 -4.90 -1.56 2.53
C LEU A 175 -4.95 -2.92 3.23
N VAL A 176 -4.81 -2.95 4.55
CA VAL A 176 -4.82 -4.21 5.32
C VAL A 176 -6.12 -4.99 5.14
N LEU A 177 -7.26 -4.31 5.15
CA LEU A 177 -8.57 -4.95 4.97
C LEU A 177 -8.78 -5.52 3.57
N ASN A 178 -8.28 -4.82 2.55
CA ASN A 178 -8.28 -5.31 1.16
C ASN A 178 -7.44 -6.57 1.03
N ASP A 179 -6.21 -6.53 1.52
CA ASP A 179 -5.29 -7.67 1.53
C ASP A 179 -5.84 -8.88 2.29
N ALA A 180 -6.59 -8.64 3.37
CA ALA A 180 -7.25 -9.66 4.16
C ALA A 180 -8.60 -10.14 3.57
N HIS A 181 -9.04 -9.55 2.46
CA HIS A 181 -10.36 -9.78 1.84
C HIS A 181 -11.54 -9.58 2.80
N VAL A 182 -11.42 -8.66 3.78
CA VAL A 182 -12.48 -8.31 4.73
C VAL A 182 -13.36 -7.21 4.13
N TRP A 183 -14.17 -7.62 3.14
CA TRP A 183 -14.87 -6.71 2.24
C TRP A 183 -15.76 -5.65 2.92
N GLN A 184 -16.63 -6.08 3.86
CA GLN A 184 -17.57 -5.15 4.49
C GLN A 184 -16.82 -4.05 5.25
N SER A 185 -15.82 -4.42 6.04
CA SER A 185 -14.98 -3.46 6.77
C SER A 185 -14.16 -2.58 5.83
N LEU A 186 -13.67 -3.11 4.70
CA LEU A 186 -12.99 -2.31 3.68
C LEU A 186 -13.91 -1.22 3.14
N ARG A 187 -15.14 -1.59 2.75
CA ARG A 187 -16.13 -0.65 2.20
C ARG A 187 -16.44 0.47 3.20
N GLU A 188 -16.65 0.13 4.46
CA GLU A 188 -16.90 1.09 5.54
C GLU A 188 -15.70 2.03 5.75
N GLN A 189 -14.48 1.48 5.74
CA GLN A 189 -13.26 2.28 5.86
C GLN A 189 -13.07 3.25 4.69
N MET A 190 -13.34 2.80 3.47
CA MET A 190 -13.26 3.66 2.28
C MET A 190 -14.34 4.73 2.28
N GLU A 191 -15.58 4.40 2.70
CA GLU A 191 -16.65 5.40 2.86
C GLU A 191 -16.27 6.48 3.88
N LEU A 192 -15.62 6.10 4.99
CA LEU A 192 -15.09 7.05 5.96
C LEU A 192 -14.06 8.00 5.31
N ALA A 193 -13.04 7.46 4.66
CA ALA A 193 -11.99 8.26 4.03
C ALA A 193 -12.55 9.22 2.95
N LEU A 194 -13.43 8.70 2.08
CA LEU A 194 -14.11 9.49 1.05
C LEU A 194 -14.93 10.62 1.65
N LYS A 195 -15.73 10.33 2.67
CA LYS A 195 -16.57 11.32 3.34
C LYS A 195 -15.74 12.42 4.01
N ARG A 196 -14.61 12.06 4.64
CA ARG A 196 -13.72 13.05 5.27
C ARG A 196 -13.06 13.94 4.21
N ALA A 197 -12.47 13.34 3.17
CA ALA A 197 -11.82 14.08 2.09
C ALA A 197 -12.80 14.95 1.29
N SER A 198 -14.07 14.58 1.18
CA SER A 198 -15.06 15.38 0.46
C SER A 198 -15.62 16.55 1.28
N ARG A 199 -15.55 16.50 2.62
CA ARG A 199 -16.18 17.49 3.51
C ARG A 199 -15.18 18.45 4.13
N ASP A 200 -14.12 17.90 4.70
CA ASP A 200 -13.14 18.66 5.49
C ASP A 200 -11.69 18.32 5.07
N PRO A 201 -11.33 18.38 3.78
CA PRO A 201 -10.02 17.92 3.29
C PRO A 201 -8.84 18.63 3.97
N GLN A 202 -9.00 19.91 4.33
CA GLN A 202 -7.97 20.71 4.99
C GLN A 202 -7.66 20.26 6.43
N ASN A 203 -8.56 19.51 7.06
CA ASN A 203 -8.34 18.98 8.41
C ASN A 203 -7.65 17.62 8.39
N LEU A 204 -7.49 17.01 7.22
CA LEU A 204 -6.82 15.72 7.12
C LEU A 204 -5.31 15.89 7.20
N LEU A 205 -4.71 15.01 7.98
CA LEU A 205 -3.30 14.98 8.28
C LEU A 205 -2.67 13.70 7.74
N TRP A 206 -1.35 13.73 7.59
CA TRP A 206 -0.51 12.60 7.25
C TRP A 206 0.39 12.22 8.42
N LEU A 207 1.35 11.33 8.16
CA LEU A 207 2.39 10.91 9.10
C LEU A 207 2.91 12.06 9.98
N GLU A 208 3.04 11.80 11.28
CA GLU A 208 3.51 12.77 12.27
C GLU A 208 2.67 14.07 12.34
N ASN A 209 1.38 13.97 12.01
CA ASN A 209 0.43 15.09 11.98
C ASN A 209 0.84 16.20 10.98
N LYS A 210 1.55 15.84 9.93
CA LYS A 210 1.94 16.76 8.86
C LYS A 210 0.80 16.98 7.86
N PRO A 211 0.85 18.04 7.03
CA PRO A 211 -0.03 18.16 5.88
C PRO A 211 0.06 16.94 4.96
N THR A 212 -1.01 16.67 4.21
CA THR A 212 -1.00 15.59 3.21
C THR A 212 -0.01 15.91 2.08
N PRO A 213 0.75 14.91 1.59
CA PRO A 213 1.73 15.11 0.51
C PRO A 213 1.11 15.52 -0.84
N ARG A 214 -0.16 15.19 -1.03
CA ARG A 214 -1.02 15.62 -2.14
C ARG A 214 -2.38 16.04 -1.61
N PRO A 215 -3.24 16.71 -2.42
CA PRO A 215 -4.61 16.98 -2.01
C PRO A 215 -5.31 15.71 -1.51
N ALA A 216 -5.94 15.77 -0.33
CA ALA A 216 -6.54 14.59 0.31
C ALA A 216 -7.55 13.86 -0.59
N ALA A 217 -8.25 14.59 -1.47
CA ALA A 217 -9.13 14.00 -2.46
C ALA A 217 -8.37 13.06 -3.42
N GLU A 218 -7.22 13.50 -3.95
CA GLU A 218 -6.39 12.68 -4.84
C GLU A 218 -5.88 11.42 -4.13
N GLU A 219 -5.43 11.54 -2.88
CA GLU A 219 -4.98 10.38 -2.09
C GLU A 219 -6.06 9.32 -1.90
N VAL A 220 -7.28 9.75 -1.58
CA VAL A 220 -8.40 8.82 -1.38
C VAL A 220 -8.86 8.22 -2.71
N LEU A 221 -8.87 9.01 -3.79
CA LEU A 221 -9.26 8.55 -5.12
C LEU A 221 -8.26 7.54 -5.70
N ASP A 222 -6.96 7.76 -5.53
CA ASP A 222 -5.94 6.80 -5.91
C ASP A 222 -6.01 5.54 -5.06
N SER A 223 -6.21 5.71 -3.75
CA SER A 223 -6.37 4.56 -2.85
C SER A 223 -7.56 3.71 -3.29
N ILE A 224 -8.77 4.28 -3.44
CA ILE A 224 -9.93 3.47 -3.84
C ILE A 224 -9.75 2.82 -5.22
N HIS A 225 -9.15 3.53 -6.18
CA HIS A 225 -8.83 2.99 -7.49
C HIS A 225 -7.93 1.75 -7.40
N SER A 226 -6.87 1.79 -6.58
CA SER A 226 -6.01 0.62 -6.38
C SER A 226 -6.79 -0.61 -5.90
N LYS A 227 -7.79 -0.45 -5.02
CA LYS A 227 -8.63 -1.57 -4.56
C LYS A 227 -9.60 -2.05 -5.63
N ILE A 228 -10.08 -1.14 -6.48
CA ILE A 228 -10.91 -1.49 -7.64
C ILE A 228 -10.09 -2.36 -8.61
N VAL A 229 -8.85 -1.97 -8.89
CA VAL A 229 -7.92 -2.75 -9.71
C VAL A 229 -7.67 -4.12 -9.09
N ASP A 230 -7.35 -4.20 -7.79
CA ASP A 230 -7.16 -5.48 -7.09
C ASP A 230 -8.40 -6.38 -7.22
N ALA A 231 -9.60 -5.81 -7.10
CA ALA A 231 -10.85 -6.54 -7.23
C ALA A 231 -11.08 -7.07 -8.66
N PHE A 232 -10.74 -6.29 -9.70
CA PHE A 232 -10.75 -6.78 -11.08
C PHE A 232 -9.71 -7.87 -11.33
N ASP A 233 -8.53 -7.76 -10.73
CA ASP A 233 -7.45 -8.75 -10.85
C ASP A 233 -7.79 -10.10 -10.24
N GLU A 234 -8.79 -10.18 -9.35
CA GLU A 234 -9.35 -11.46 -8.91
C GLU A 234 -9.97 -12.26 -10.07
N ARG A 235 -10.40 -11.59 -11.16
CA ARG A 235 -11.04 -12.19 -12.34
C ARG A 235 -12.21 -13.11 -11.98
N THR A 236 -13.01 -12.69 -11.00
CA THR A 236 -14.22 -13.38 -10.58
C THR A 236 -15.41 -12.45 -10.62
N ALA A 237 -16.61 -13.00 -10.77
CA ALA A 237 -17.84 -12.22 -10.67
C ALA A 237 -18.01 -11.52 -9.30
N ALA A 238 -17.38 -12.04 -8.24
CA ALA A 238 -17.36 -11.36 -6.94
C ALA A 238 -16.43 -10.14 -6.96
N GLY A 239 -15.24 -10.27 -7.55
CA GLY A 239 -14.31 -9.17 -7.79
C GLY A 239 -14.94 -8.05 -8.62
N ASP A 240 -15.58 -8.39 -9.74
CA ASP A 240 -16.26 -7.43 -10.61
C ASP A 240 -17.36 -6.64 -9.87
N ARG A 241 -18.14 -7.33 -9.02
CA ARG A 241 -19.15 -6.68 -8.18
C ARG A 241 -18.53 -5.73 -7.17
N ARG A 242 -17.45 -6.13 -6.49
CA ARG A 242 -16.74 -5.27 -5.53
C ARG A 242 -16.15 -4.04 -6.21
N ALA A 243 -15.51 -4.21 -7.36
CA ALA A 243 -14.96 -3.13 -8.17
C ALA A 243 -16.06 -2.11 -8.53
N LYS A 244 -17.22 -2.58 -9.02
CA LYS A 244 -18.39 -1.74 -9.29
C LYS A 244 -18.88 -1.00 -8.05
N GLU A 245 -18.99 -1.69 -6.92
CA GLU A 245 -19.47 -1.12 -5.65
C GLU A 245 -18.53 -0.04 -5.10
N LEU A 246 -17.20 -0.25 -5.17
CA LEU A 246 -16.21 0.76 -4.78
C LEU A 246 -16.24 1.97 -5.71
N ALA A 247 -16.30 1.77 -7.03
CA ALA A 247 -16.35 2.87 -7.99
C ALA A 247 -17.61 3.72 -7.77
N ALA A 248 -18.77 3.09 -7.61
CA ALA A 248 -20.03 3.77 -7.29
C ALA A 248 -19.97 4.49 -5.93
N LEU A 249 -19.34 3.89 -4.92
CA LEU A 249 -19.14 4.51 -3.61
C LEU A 249 -18.29 5.78 -3.74
N GLY A 250 -17.19 5.75 -4.48
CA GLY A 250 -16.35 6.93 -4.67
C GLY A 250 -17.08 8.05 -5.43
N LEU A 251 -17.85 7.72 -6.48
CA LEU A 251 -18.65 8.69 -7.23
C LEU A 251 -19.80 9.32 -6.42
N LYS A 252 -20.26 8.69 -5.33
CA LYS A 252 -21.20 9.31 -4.38
C LYS A 252 -20.61 10.57 -3.73
N TYR A 253 -19.30 10.58 -3.48
CA TYR A 253 -18.60 11.68 -2.81
C TYR A 253 -17.87 12.61 -3.79
N PHE A 254 -17.36 12.05 -4.89
CA PHE A 254 -16.64 12.77 -5.93
C PHE A 254 -17.30 12.49 -7.28
N PRO A 255 -18.46 13.09 -7.59
CA PRO A 255 -19.26 12.73 -8.75
C PRO A 255 -18.55 12.95 -10.08
N ASN A 256 -17.58 13.85 -10.13
CA ASN A 256 -16.81 14.18 -11.34
C ASN A 256 -15.39 13.61 -11.33
N ALA A 257 -15.09 12.63 -10.47
CA ALA A 257 -13.79 11.95 -10.47
C ALA A 257 -13.65 11.10 -11.74
N VAL A 258 -12.89 11.60 -12.72
CA VAL A 258 -12.67 10.98 -14.04
C VAL A 258 -12.25 9.52 -13.91
N LYS A 259 -11.22 9.25 -13.08
CA LYS A 259 -10.72 7.90 -12.79
C LYS A 259 -11.83 6.92 -12.36
N LEU A 260 -12.73 7.37 -11.48
CA LEU A 260 -13.83 6.53 -10.99
C LEU A 260 -14.98 6.38 -11.99
N LEU A 261 -15.19 7.37 -12.85
CA LEU A 261 -16.11 7.24 -13.98
C LEU A 261 -15.61 6.15 -14.94
N SER A 262 -14.31 6.14 -15.25
CA SER A 262 -13.67 5.11 -16.07
C SER A 262 -13.70 3.73 -15.39
N ASP A 263 -13.45 3.65 -14.09
CA ASP A 263 -13.56 2.41 -13.32
C ASP A 263 -14.99 1.84 -13.36
N LEU A 264 -16.00 2.70 -13.14
CA LEU A 264 -17.40 2.27 -13.17
C LEU A 264 -17.83 1.88 -14.60
N ALA A 265 -17.37 2.60 -15.61
CA ALA A 265 -17.57 2.24 -17.01
C ALA A 265 -16.99 0.86 -17.32
N THR A 266 -15.77 0.58 -16.87
CA THR A 266 -15.09 -0.72 -17.01
C THR A 266 -15.89 -1.83 -16.34
N ALA A 267 -16.39 -1.61 -15.12
CA ALA A 267 -17.22 -2.58 -14.42
C ALA A 267 -18.51 -2.91 -15.20
N HIS A 268 -19.17 -1.91 -15.81
CA HIS A 268 -20.33 -2.14 -16.67
C HIS A 268 -19.95 -2.87 -17.97
N ALA A 269 -18.78 -2.58 -18.54
CA ALA A 269 -18.27 -3.27 -19.73
C ALA A 269 -18.00 -4.76 -19.47
N PHE A 270 -17.39 -5.13 -18.33
CA PHE A 270 -17.23 -6.54 -17.93
C PHE A 270 -18.57 -7.25 -17.71
N ALA A 271 -19.58 -6.53 -17.22
CA ALA A 271 -20.96 -7.02 -17.15
C ALA A 271 -21.69 -7.06 -18.51
N LYS A 272 -21.02 -6.70 -19.63
CA LYS A 272 -21.56 -6.58 -20.99
C LYS A 272 -22.70 -5.56 -21.12
N ASP A 273 -22.81 -4.63 -20.18
CA ASP A 273 -23.73 -3.50 -20.24
C ASP A 273 -23.06 -2.33 -20.96
N TRP A 274 -22.83 -2.53 -22.27
CA TRP A 274 -22.11 -1.59 -23.13
C TRP A 274 -22.76 -0.21 -23.18
N ARG A 275 -24.09 -0.15 -23.09
CA ARG A 275 -24.83 1.12 -23.11
C ARG A 275 -24.51 1.96 -21.88
N THR A 276 -24.51 1.37 -20.69
CA THR A 276 -24.18 2.12 -19.48
C THR A 276 -22.69 2.41 -19.39
N ALA A 277 -21.83 1.49 -19.82
CA ALA A 277 -20.39 1.72 -19.91
C ALA A 277 -20.07 2.94 -20.78
N ALA A 278 -20.64 3.00 -22.00
CA ALA A 278 -20.45 4.13 -22.92
C ALA A 278 -20.83 5.47 -22.27
N ARG A 279 -21.97 5.55 -21.56
CA ARG A 279 -22.40 6.78 -20.88
C ARG A 279 -21.41 7.28 -19.83
N TYR A 280 -20.77 6.36 -19.10
CA TYR A 280 -19.76 6.74 -18.10
C TYR A 280 -18.45 7.16 -18.76
N TYR A 281 -17.99 6.46 -19.81
CA TYR A 281 -16.83 6.87 -20.59
C TYR A 281 -17.03 8.23 -21.27
N GLU A 282 -18.20 8.47 -21.88
CA GLU A 282 -18.56 9.77 -22.47
C GLU A 282 -18.51 10.89 -21.43
N ARG A 283 -18.97 10.60 -20.20
CA ARG A 283 -18.90 11.58 -19.10
C ARG A 283 -17.47 11.82 -18.62
N ALA A 284 -16.64 10.78 -18.55
CA ALA A 284 -15.21 10.91 -18.24
C ALA A 284 -14.50 11.77 -19.30
N ALA A 285 -14.66 11.42 -20.58
CA ALA A 285 -14.07 12.14 -21.70
C ALA A 285 -14.57 13.60 -21.80
N ALA A 286 -15.82 13.88 -21.43
CA ALA A 286 -16.32 15.25 -21.39
C ALA A 286 -15.65 16.11 -20.29
N LEU A 287 -15.16 15.49 -19.21
CA LEU A 287 -14.47 16.16 -18.11
C LEU A 287 -12.96 16.26 -18.35
N ALA A 288 -12.37 15.25 -18.99
CA ALA A 288 -10.96 15.19 -19.37
C ALA A 288 -10.83 14.56 -20.77
N PRO A 289 -10.87 15.37 -21.86
CA PRO A 289 -10.86 14.85 -23.24
C PRO A 289 -9.56 14.19 -23.69
N GLU A 290 -8.46 14.46 -22.98
CA GLU A 290 -7.11 14.00 -23.30
C GLU A 290 -6.66 12.79 -22.45
N ASP A 291 -7.52 12.31 -21.55
CA ASP A 291 -7.28 11.16 -20.64
C ASP A 291 -8.03 9.91 -21.12
#